data_AF-E3QML5-F1
#
_entry.id   AF-E3QML5-F1
#
_cell.length_a   1.000
_cell.length_b   1.000
_cell.length_c   1.000
_cell.angle_alpha   90.00
_cell.angle_beta   90.00
_cell.angle_gamma   90.00
#
_symmetry.space_group_name_H-M   'P 1'
#
loop_
_entity.id
_entity.type
_entity.pdbx_description
1 polymer ?
#
loop_
_entity_poly.entity_id
_entity_poly.type
_entity_poly.pdbx_seq_one_letter_code
_entity_poly.pdbx_strand_id
1 'polypeptide(L)'
;MADNDWRLQLSALDRYENIQKIKAVLEAAGSEAKATSQSHAFSVEDQAYKDSKSRAQYDEICQLVASANLTPQDAPAPGGDHGDDVGVTIGPYTSCVPFATGLTSEVYRCKDRALKVIVETHNIEPHNPHREAKILATLKRPCINLLETFRDQEQRLVLVFPYKPLTLADLIDKGTPPLARVKHIFKDILTALKDIHSEGIIHRDVKPEAILLDGLDGPAYLSDFGTAWHPAMSVVSEPPDGKILDIGTGPYRAPEALFGDKAYGPAVDMWAVGCMLAECCRSPPKPLFESRPAHEDGNQLGLILSIFKTLGTPTRETWPEAASFKTPPFDMYRMIDGNSWEEILPDVDVQVRGLVSSLVRFDSKRATAAQVN
;
A
#
# COMPACT_ATOMS: atom_id res chain seq x y z
N MET A 1 -20.05 -25.51 24.27
CA MET A 1 -19.80 -24.07 24.49
C MET A 1 -18.80 -23.68 23.43
N ALA A 2 -19.27 -23.00 22.37
CA ALA A 2 -18.39 -22.58 21.29
C ALA A 2 -17.47 -21.49 21.84
N ASP A 3 -16.17 -21.71 21.67
CA ASP A 3 -15.10 -20.86 22.16
C ASP A 3 -15.22 -19.50 21.49
N ASN A 4 -15.43 -18.46 22.28
CA ASN A 4 -15.52 -17.08 21.80
C ASN A 4 -14.09 -16.56 21.68
N ASP A 5 -13.33 -17.10 20.72
CA ASP A 5 -11.94 -16.71 20.50
C ASP A 5 -11.90 -15.25 20.06
N TRP A 6 -11.49 -14.39 20.99
CA TRP A 6 -11.43 -12.95 20.81
C TRP A 6 -10.51 -12.53 19.66
N ARG A 7 -9.60 -13.43 19.24
CA ARG A 7 -8.72 -13.23 18.09
C ARG A 7 -9.48 -13.09 16.77
N LEU A 8 -10.64 -13.74 16.65
CA LEU A 8 -11.51 -13.62 15.47
C LEU A 8 -12.20 -12.26 15.37
N GLN A 9 -12.19 -11.48 16.45
CA GLN A 9 -12.76 -10.12 16.52
C GLN A 9 -11.68 -9.04 16.38
N LEU A 10 -10.41 -9.43 16.24
CA LEU A 10 -9.29 -8.52 16.05
C LEU A 10 -8.96 -8.44 14.57
N SER A 11 -9.25 -7.31 13.93
CA SER A 11 -8.95 -7.13 12.52
C SER A 11 -7.45 -6.91 12.31
N ALA A 12 -6.95 -7.22 11.12
CA ALA A 12 -5.56 -6.90 10.78
C ALA A 12 -5.29 -5.38 10.79
N LEU A 13 -6.32 -4.55 10.58
CA LEU A 13 -6.22 -3.10 10.74
C LEU A 13 -5.99 -2.72 12.21
N ASP A 14 -6.72 -3.33 13.16
CA ASP A 14 -6.53 -3.09 14.59
C ASP A 14 -5.11 -3.46 15.06
N ARG A 15 -4.60 -4.61 14.58
CA ARG A 15 -3.22 -5.06 14.86
C ARG A 15 -2.20 -4.10 14.25
N TYR A 16 -2.41 -3.71 13.00
CA TYR A 16 -1.53 -2.76 12.32
C TYR A 16 -1.49 -1.41 13.04
N GLU A 17 -2.64 -0.87 13.45
CA GLU A 17 -2.69 0.37 14.21
C GLU A 17 -1.93 0.27 15.54
N ASN A 18 -2.04 -0.85 16.25
CA ASN A 18 -1.28 -1.08 17.48
C ASN A 18 0.22 -1.17 17.22
N ILE A 19 0.64 -1.88 16.16
CA ILE A 19 2.05 -1.94 15.74
C ILE A 19 2.58 -0.55 15.41
N GLN A 20 1.82 0.29 14.68
CA GLN A 20 2.23 1.66 14.36
C GLN A 20 2.32 2.55 15.60
N LYS A 21 1.39 2.41 16.56
CA LYS A 21 1.44 3.13 17.85
C LYS A 21 2.69 2.74 18.65
N ILE A 22 2.98 1.44 18.75
CA ILE A 22 4.17 0.93 19.46
C ILE A 22 5.46 1.38 18.75
N LYS A 23 5.50 1.31 17.42
CA LYS A 23 6.63 1.79 16.60
C LYS A 23 6.92 3.27 16.84
N ALA A 24 5.89 4.11 16.81
CA ALA A 24 6.05 5.55 17.02
C ALA A 24 6.70 5.88 18.38
N VAL A 25 6.37 5.11 19.42
CA VAL A 25 6.96 5.23 20.76
C VAL A 25 8.40 4.75 20.79
N LEU A 26 8.69 3.59 20.18
CA LEU A 26 10.04 3.05 20.11
C LEU A 26 11.00 3.95 19.31
N GLU A 27 10.51 4.59 18.24
CA GLU A 27 11.28 5.56 17.47
C GLU A 27 11.52 6.88 18.22
N ALA A 28 10.63 7.25 19.14
CA ALA A 28 10.81 8.42 20.01
C ALA A 28 11.81 8.16 21.16
N ALA A 29 12.06 6.90 21.51
CA ALA A 29 12.84 6.50 22.68
C ALA A 29 14.36 6.27 22.44
N GLY A 30 14.86 6.25 21.20
CA GLY A 30 16.30 6.04 20.94
C GLY A 30 16.77 6.33 19.50
N SER A 31 18.02 6.77 19.34
CA SER A 31 18.62 7.19 18.05
C SER A 31 19.38 6.11 17.28
N GLU A 32 19.10 4.82 17.48
CA GLU A 32 19.77 3.74 16.72
C GLU A 32 18.76 2.91 15.92
N ALA A 33 18.88 3.05 14.59
CA ALA A 33 18.27 2.27 13.51
C ALA A 33 16.73 2.07 13.55
N LYS A 34 16.00 2.92 12.81
CA LYS A 34 14.57 2.76 12.47
C LYS A 34 14.17 1.35 11.94
N ALA A 35 15.12 0.63 11.34
CA ALA A 35 14.90 -0.73 10.85
C ALA A 35 14.63 -1.75 11.98
N THR A 36 15.24 -1.55 13.16
CA THR A 36 15.00 -2.38 14.34
C THR A 36 13.69 -2.01 15.04
N SER A 37 13.26 -0.75 15.00
CA SER A 37 12.03 -0.30 15.67
C SER A 37 10.76 -0.92 15.09
N GLN A 38 10.71 -1.13 13.76
CA GLN A 38 9.58 -1.83 13.11
C GLN A 38 9.51 -3.30 13.53
N SER A 39 10.63 -4.02 13.47
CA SER A 39 10.72 -5.44 13.87
C SER A 39 10.40 -5.61 15.36
N HIS A 40 10.86 -4.67 16.19
CA HIS A 40 10.63 -4.69 17.63
C HIS A 40 9.17 -4.38 17.96
N ALA A 41 8.56 -3.37 17.32
CA ALA A 41 7.14 -3.07 17.47
C ALA A 41 6.25 -4.25 17.09
N PHE A 42 6.59 -4.94 15.99
CA PHE A 42 5.91 -6.17 15.59
C PHE A 42 6.06 -7.27 16.65
N SER A 43 7.29 -7.52 17.12
CA SER A 43 7.54 -8.59 18.11
C SER A 43 6.79 -8.34 19.42
N VAL A 44 6.70 -7.08 19.85
CA VAL A 44 5.98 -6.70 21.07
C VAL A 44 4.46 -6.88 20.91
N GLU A 45 3.88 -6.46 19.78
CA GLU A 45 2.45 -6.69 19.52
C GLU A 45 2.14 -8.19 19.35
N ASP A 46 2.98 -8.94 18.63
CA ASP A 46 2.77 -10.37 18.40
C ASP A 46 2.86 -11.17 19.69
N GLN A 47 3.78 -10.81 20.60
CA GLN A 47 3.85 -11.39 21.93
C GLN A 47 2.58 -11.05 22.75
N ALA A 48 2.12 -9.80 22.69
CA ALA A 48 0.87 -9.39 23.34
C ALA A 48 -0.34 -10.18 22.79
N TYR A 49 -0.39 -10.40 21.48
CA TYR A 49 -1.44 -11.17 20.81
C TYR A 49 -1.43 -12.64 21.21
N LYS A 50 -0.25 -13.26 21.33
CA LYS A 50 -0.08 -14.66 21.72
C LYS A 50 -0.37 -14.90 23.20
N ASP A 51 0.14 -14.05 24.08
CA ASP A 51 0.07 -14.26 25.53
C ASP A 51 -1.27 -13.84 26.15
N SER A 52 -2.04 -13.01 25.46
CA SER A 52 -3.32 -12.50 25.97
C SER A 52 -4.41 -13.57 25.94
N LYS A 53 -5.12 -13.69 27.07
CA LYS A 53 -6.26 -14.59 27.25
C LYS A 53 -7.60 -13.94 26.88
N SER A 54 -7.61 -12.63 26.66
CA SER A 54 -8.80 -11.87 26.25
C SER A 54 -8.42 -10.61 25.45
N ARG A 55 -9.37 -10.07 24.70
CA ARG A 55 -9.21 -8.80 23.96
C ARG A 55 -8.82 -7.64 24.87
N ALA A 56 -9.46 -7.55 26.04
CA ALA A 56 -9.17 -6.49 27.01
C ALA A 56 -7.72 -6.53 27.51
N GLN A 57 -7.18 -7.74 27.74
CA GLN A 57 -5.79 -7.92 28.15
C GLN A 57 -4.81 -7.53 27.03
N TYR A 58 -5.12 -7.89 25.79
CA TYR A 58 -4.33 -7.51 24.61
C TYR A 58 -4.30 -5.99 24.40
N ASP A 59 -5.48 -5.35 24.46
CA ASP A 59 -5.59 -3.90 24.28
C ASP A 59 -4.86 -3.15 25.41
N GLU A 60 -4.93 -3.64 26.65
CA GLU A 60 -4.21 -3.08 27.80
C GLU A 60 -2.69 -3.18 27.62
N ILE A 61 -2.16 -4.34 27.20
CA ILE A 61 -0.72 -4.50 26.95
C ILE A 61 -0.26 -3.57 25.81
N CYS A 62 -1.00 -3.52 24.70
CA CYS A 62 -0.66 -2.64 23.59
C CYS A 62 -0.71 -1.16 23.99
N GLN A 63 -1.69 -0.76 24.79
CA GLN A 63 -1.79 0.60 25.31
C GLN A 63 -0.69 0.93 26.32
N LEU A 64 -0.33 0.01 27.22
CA LEU A 64 0.74 0.21 28.19
C LEU A 64 2.09 0.38 27.50
N VAL A 65 2.40 -0.48 26.51
CA VAL A 65 3.62 -0.36 25.70
C VAL A 65 3.60 0.95 24.89
N ALA A 66 2.45 1.35 24.36
CA ALA A 66 2.30 2.60 23.62
C ALA A 66 2.22 3.86 24.50
N SER A 67 2.13 3.74 25.83
CA SER A 67 1.99 4.89 26.74
C SER A 67 3.15 5.04 27.73
N ALA A 68 3.93 3.99 27.98
CA ALA A 68 5.04 4.04 28.90
C ALA A 68 6.34 4.50 28.20
N ASN A 69 6.94 5.59 28.70
CA ASN A 69 8.36 5.90 28.52
C ASN A 69 9.22 4.85 29.26
N LEU A 70 9.16 3.58 28.84
CA LEU A 70 10.01 2.54 29.44
C LEU A 70 11.45 2.77 28.97
N THR A 71 12.30 3.20 29.90
CA THR A 71 13.75 3.13 29.76
C THR A 71 14.21 1.67 29.83
N PRO A 72 15.34 1.30 29.20
CA PRO A 72 15.74 -0.11 28.98
C PRO A 72 16.10 -0.93 30.23
N GLN A 73 15.84 -0.46 31.44
CA GLN A 73 16.41 -1.03 32.69
C GLN A 73 15.45 -1.88 33.54
N ASP A 74 14.17 -1.95 33.22
CA ASP A 74 13.21 -2.79 33.97
C ASP A 74 12.75 -4.05 33.21
N ALA A 75 13.27 -4.28 32.01
CA ALA A 75 13.21 -5.61 31.38
C ALA A 75 14.20 -6.53 32.09
N PRO A 76 13.87 -7.81 32.38
CA PRO A 76 14.83 -8.75 32.94
C PRO A 76 16.07 -8.76 32.04
N ALA A 77 17.23 -8.46 32.62
CA ALA A 77 18.48 -8.36 31.90
C ALA A 77 18.65 -9.57 30.97
N PRO A 78 19.01 -9.38 29.69
CA PRO A 78 19.46 -10.49 28.90
C PRO A 78 20.71 -11.02 29.60
N GLY A 79 20.59 -12.21 30.18
CA GLY A 79 21.74 -13.01 30.55
C GLY A 79 22.69 -13.03 29.36
N GLY A 80 23.95 -12.75 29.64
CA GLY A 80 24.97 -12.62 28.61
C GLY A 80 25.02 -13.80 27.66
N ASP A 81 25.57 -13.50 26.48
CA ASP A 81 25.73 -14.35 25.30
C ASP A 81 24.51 -14.33 24.36
N HIS A 82 24.43 -13.30 23.49
CA HIS A 82 23.42 -13.24 22.44
C HIS A 82 23.72 -14.28 21.36
N GLY A 83 23.23 -15.50 21.64
CA GLY A 83 23.07 -16.56 20.68
C GLY A 83 22.11 -16.18 19.55
N ASP A 84 22.33 -16.85 18.42
CA ASP A 84 21.58 -16.80 17.16
C ASP A 84 20.10 -16.39 17.32
N ASP A 85 19.71 -15.33 16.61
CA ASP A 85 18.32 -14.90 16.46
C ASP A 85 17.47 -16.08 15.93
N VAL A 86 16.63 -16.65 16.79
CA VAL A 86 15.86 -17.88 16.51
C VAL A 86 14.67 -17.52 15.61
N GLY A 87 14.94 -17.22 14.34
CA GLY A 87 13.89 -17.01 13.35
C GLY A 87 13.02 -18.25 13.15
N VAL A 88 11.78 -18.07 12.72
CA VAL A 88 10.81 -19.15 12.54
C VAL A 88 11.11 -19.98 11.29
N THR A 89 10.66 -21.24 11.28
CA THR A 89 10.77 -22.10 10.09
C THR A 89 9.45 -22.07 9.31
N ILE A 90 9.51 -21.73 8.02
CA ILE A 90 8.35 -21.65 7.12
C ILE A 90 8.62 -22.56 5.92
N GLY A 91 8.04 -23.76 5.93
CA GLY A 91 8.32 -24.79 4.93
C GLY A 91 9.83 -25.13 4.89
N PRO A 92 10.51 -25.01 3.74
CA PRO A 92 11.94 -25.29 3.63
C PRO A 92 12.84 -24.14 4.12
N TYR A 93 12.27 -22.99 4.50
CA TYR A 93 13.02 -21.80 4.90
C TYR A 93 13.19 -21.75 6.42
N THR A 94 14.44 -21.75 6.89
CA THR A 94 14.78 -21.65 8.32
C THR A 94 15.22 -20.23 8.68
N SER A 95 15.11 -19.86 9.96
CA SER A 95 15.55 -18.55 10.45
C SER A 95 14.86 -17.38 9.76
N CYS A 96 13.55 -17.50 9.52
CA CYS A 96 12.74 -16.43 8.95
C CYS A 96 12.40 -15.41 10.04
N VAL A 97 12.66 -14.14 9.78
CA VAL A 97 12.40 -13.03 10.70
C VAL A 97 11.19 -12.24 10.20
N PRO A 98 10.21 -11.90 11.05
CA PRO A 98 9.11 -11.02 10.65
C PRO A 98 9.62 -9.71 10.06
N PHE A 99 8.99 -9.24 8.97
CA PHE A 99 9.41 -8.06 8.24
C PHE A 99 8.29 -7.03 8.08
N ALA A 100 7.10 -7.46 7.66
CA ALA A 100 5.95 -6.57 7.49
C ALA A 100 4.63 -7.32 7.68
N THR A 101 3.56 -6.58 7.97
CA THR A 101 2.20 -7.12 8.11
C THR A 101 1.26 -6.36 7.19
N GLY A 102 0.42 -7.10 6.47
CA GLY A 102 -0.67 -6.58 5.67
C GLY A 102 -2.02 -7.15 6.08
N LEU A 103 -3.09 -6.70 5.42
CA LEU A 103 -4.48 -7.08 5.73
C LEU A 103 -4.72 -8.60 5.68
N THR A 104 -4.13 -9.28 4.70
CA THR A 104 -4.36 -10.72 4.43
C THR A 104 -3.11 -11.57 4.58
N SER A 105 -1.96 -10.96 4.90
CA SER A 105 -0.67 -11.64 4.88
C SER A 105 0.34 -11.06 5.84
N GLU A 106 1.22 -11.92 6.35
CA GLU A 106 2.45 -11.53 7.03
C GLU A 106 3.65 -11.79 6.11
N VAL A 107 4.64 -10.91 6.14
CA VAL A 107 5.86 -11.00 5.33
C VAL A 107 7.03 -11.27 6.24
N TYR A 108 7.78 -12.33 5.94
CA TYR A 108 8.99 -12.72 6.65
C TYR A 108 10.20 -12.59 5.74
N ARG A 109 11.33 -12.13 6.27
CA ARG A 109 12.62 -12.16 5.59
C ARG A 109 13.37 -13.44 5.95
N CYS A 110 13.86 -14.15 4.94
CA CYS A 110 14.80 -15.26 5.10
C CYS A 110 15.98 -15.02 4.15
N LYS A 111 17.13 -14.59 4.69
CA LYS A 111 18.33 -14.22 3.88
C LYS A 111 18.00 -13.17 2.80
N ASP A 112 18.04 -13.57 1.53
CA ASP A 112 17.74 -12.80 0.31
C ASP A 112 16.31 -13.03 -0.22
N ARG A 113 15.44 -13.64 0.59
CA ARG A 113 14.05 -13.95 0.27
C ARG A 113 13.08 -13.21 1.17
N ALA A 114 11.94 -12.84 0.61
CA ALA A 114 10.76 -12.40 1.32
C ALA A 114 9.64 -13.44 1.13
N LEU A 115 9.05 -13.90 2.22
CA LEU A 115 7.99 -14.89 2.24
C LEU A 115 6.70 -14.20 2.66
N LYS A 116 5.76 -14.01 1.73
CA LYS A 116 4.40 -13.53 2.01
C LYS A 116 3.54 -14.73 2.39
N VAL A 117 3.34 -14.91 3.69
CA VAL A 117 2.49 -15.95 4.29
C VAL A 117 1.07 -15.43 4.38
N ILE A 118 0.13 -16.12 3.74
CA ILE A 118 -1.29 -15.76 3.78
C ILE A 118 -1.87 -16.24 5.12
N VAL A 119 -2.31 -15.29 5.95
CA VAL A 119 -2.81 -15.55 7.31
C VAL A 119 -4.34 -15.48 7.40
N GLU A 120 -4.98 -14.70 6.54
CA GLU A 120 -6.43 -14.67 6.46
C GLU A 120 -6.91 -15.68 5.41
N THR A 121 -7.82 -16.56 5.82
CA THR A 121 -8.31 -17.66 4.96
C THR A 121 -9.64 -17.35 4.31
N HIS A 122 -10.36 -16.34 4.80
CA HIS A 122 -11.60 -15.88 4.18
C HIS A 122 -11.31 -15.02 2.96
N ASN A 123 -12.15 -15.17 1.93
CA ASN A 123 -12.03 -14.40 0.70
C ASN A 123 -12.48 -12.95 0.96
N ILE A 124 -11.55 -12.06 1.26
CA ILE A 124 -11.79 -10.62 1.39
C ILE A 124 -11.69 -10.02 0.00
N GLU A 125 -12.82 -9.71 -0.62
CA GLU A 125 -12.84 -8.98 -1.89
C GLU A 125 -12.15 -7.61 -1.75
N PRO A 126 -11.29 -7.17 -2.69
CA PRO A 126 -10.87 -7.84 -3.93
C PRO A 126 -9.65 -8.78 -3.79
N HIS A 127 -9.11 -8.96 -2.59
CA HIS A 127 -7.93 -9.77 -2.31
C HIS A 127 -8.17 -11.26 -2.58
N ASN A 128 -7.40 -11.82 -3.53
CA ASN A 128 -7.45 -13.25 -3.82
C ASN A 128 -6.02 -13.80 -4.01
N PRO A 129 -5.43 -14.43 -2.98
CA PRO A 129 -4.04 -14.89 -3.03
C PRO A 129 -3.74 -15.92 -4.13
N HIS A 130 -4.73 -16.75 -4.48
CA HIS A 130 -4.57 -17.73 -5.56
C HIS A 130 -4.57 -17.06 -6.94
N ARG A 131 -5.39 -16.02 -7.12
CA ARG A 131 -5.36 -15.20 -8.33
C ARG A 131 -4.08 -14.38 -8.40
N GLU A 132 -3.65 -13.79 -7.29
CA GLU A 132 -2.40 -13.05 -7.19
C GLU A 132 -1.22 -13.91 -7.68
N ALA A 133 -1.08 -15.13 -7.16
CA ALA A 133 -0.03 -16.06 -7.59
C ALA A 133 -0.11 -16.39 -9.10
N LYS A 134 -1.32 -16.59 -9.65
CA LYS A 134 -1.51 -16.86 -11.09
C LYS A 134 -1.16 -15.66 -11.97
N ILE A 135 -1.54 -14.45 -11.56
CA ILE A 135 -1.20 -13.22 -12.26
C ILE A 135 0.32 -13.03 -12.21
N LEU A 136 0.92 -13.06 -11.03
CA LEU A 136 2.37 -12.90 -10.82
C LEU A 136 3.21 -13.86 -11.68
N ALA A 137 2.77 -15.10 -11.85
CA ALA A 137 3.46 -16.11 -12.66
C ALA A 137 3.53 -15.74 -14.16
N THR A 138 2.72 -14.78 -14.64
CA THR A 138 2.73 -14.29 -16.03
C THR A 138 3.58 -13.03 -16.22
N LEU A 139 3.92 -12.33 -15.14
CA LEU A 139 4.52 -11.01 -15.21
C LEU A 139 6.02 -11.05 -15.49
N LYS A 140 6.53 -9.95 -16.06
CA LYS A 140 7.95 -9.76 -16.36
C LYS A 140 8.49 -8.59 -15.55
N ARG A 141 9.83 -8.50 -15.45
CA ARG A 141 10.47 -7.32 -14.88
C ARG A 141 10.07 -6.07 -15.69
N PRO A 142 9.80 -4.93 -15.04
CA PRO A 142 10.07 -4.63 -13.63
C PRO A 142 8.92 -4.92 -12.63
N CYS A 143 8.01 -5.85 -12.89
CA CYS A 143 7.20 -6.43 -11.79
C CYS A 143 8.06 -7.34 -10.89
N ILE A 144 7.71 -7.43 -9.60
CA ILE A 144 8.38 -8.32 -8.65
C ILE A 144 8.23 -9.78 -9.11
N ASN A 145 9.34 -10.51 -9.13
CA ASN A 145 9.35 -11.89 -9.61
C ASN A 145 8.85 -12.84 -8.52
N LEU A 146 7.78 -13.58 -8.77
CA LEU A 146 7.37 -14.70 -7.92
C LEU A 146 8.32 -15.87 -8.17
N LEU A 147 9.06 -16.28 -7.14
CA LEU A 147 10.07 -17.35 -7.25
C LEU A 147 9.42 -18.72 -7.13
N GLU A 148 8.53 -18.88 -6.16
CA GLU A 148 7.78 -20.11 -5.94
C GLU A 148 6.57 -19.87 -5.03
N THR A 149 5.71 -20.89 -4.98
CA THR A 149 4.58 -20.98 -4.05
C THR A 149 4.55 -22.34 -3.39
N PHE A 150 4.27 -22.40 -2.10
CA PHE A 150 4.07 -23.66 -1.38
C PHE A 150 3.03 -23.51 -0.27
N ARG A 151 2.67 -24.63 0.37
CA ARG A 151 1.91 -24.62 1.63
C ARG A 151 2.82 -24.96 2.79
N ASP A 152 2.80 -24.14 3.84
CA ASP A 152 3.59 -24.40 5.04
C ASP A 152 2.99 -25.53 5.89
N GLN A 153 3.56 -25.75 7.08
CA GLN A 153 3.11 -26.82 7.98
C GLN A 153 1.67 -26.61 8.49
N GLU A 154 1.19 -25.37 8.51
CA GLU A 154 -0.18 -25.00 8.88
C GLU A 154 -1.12 -24.94 7.67
N GLN A 155 -0.68 -25.43 6.51
CA GLN A 155 -1.43 -25.39 5.24
C GLN A 155 -1.70 -23.98 4.70
N ARG A 156 -1.00 -22.95 5.20
CA ARG A 156 -1.10 -21.58 4.69
C ARG A 156 -0.38 -21.47 3.36
N LEU A 157 -0.98 -20.73 2.42
CA LEU A 157 -0.33 -20.44 1.15
C LEU A 157 0.83 -19.46 1.41
N VAL A 158 2.00 -19.75 0.85
CA VAL A 158 3.19 -18.90 0.95
C VAL A 158 3.66 -18.55 -0.46
N LEU A 159 3.87 -17.25 -0.71
CA LEU A 159 4.47 -16.73 -1.94
C LEU A 159 5.90 -16.25 -1.62
N VAL A 160 6.88 -16.70 -2.39
CA VAL A 160 8.29 -16.36 -2.17
C VAL A 160 8.78 -15.38 -3.23
N PHE A 161 9.42 -14.31 -2.79
CA PHE A 161 9.96 -13.24 -3.63
C PHE A 161 11.43 -12.96 -3.31
N PRO A 162 12.18 -12.31 -4.22
CA PRO A 162 13.44 -11.67 -3.85
C PRO A 162 13.19 -10.60 -2.79
N TYR A 163 13.98 -10.61 -1.72
CA TYR A 163 13.92 -9.55 -0.70
C TYR A 163 14.40 -8.23 -1.29
N LYS A 164 13.66 -7.14 -1.01
CA LYS A 164 14.02 -5.77 -1.37
C LYS A 164 14.15 -4.95 -0.08
N PRO A 165 15.28 -4.28 0.17
CA PRO A 165 15.54 -3.64 1.46
C PRO A 165 14.80 -2.32 1.68
N LEU A 166 14.25 -1.72 0.62
CA LEU A 166 13.63 -0.39 0.66
C LEU A 166 12.37 -0.37 -0.19
N THR A 167 11.47 0.55 0.16
CA THR A 167 10.31 0.95 -0.63
C THR A 167 10.43 2.43 -1.04
N LEU A 168 9.57 2.88 -1.95
CA LEU A 168 9.45 4.32 -2.23
C LEU A 168 8.93 5.08 -1.00
N ALA A 169 8.08 4.47 -0.17
CA ALA A 169 7.65 5.04 1.11
C ALA A 169 8.86 5.35 2.01
N ASP A 170 9.79 4.40 2.16
CA ASP A 170 11.02 4.60 2.95
C ASP A 170 11.91 5.74 2.42
N LEU A 171 11.85 6.03 1.12
CA LEU A 171 12.55 7.16 0.53
C LEU A 171 11.85 8.48 0.85
N ILE A 172 10.52 8.53 0.70
CA ILE A 172 9.69 9.70 0.99
C ILE A 172 9.82 10.10 2.47
N ASP A 173 9.82 9.12 3.38
CA ASP A 173 9.98 9.33 4.84
C ASP A 173 11.34 9.91 5.23
N LYS A 174 12.36 9.77 4.37
CA LYS A 174 13.69 10.36 4.57
C LYS A 174 13.78 11.80 4.05
N GLY A 175 12.72 12.31 3.43
CA GLY A 175 12.65 13.64 2.83
C GLY A 175 12.64 13.59 1.31
N THR A 176 12.74 14.76 0.68
CA THR A 176 12.59 14.90 -0.78
C THR A 176 13.69 14.15 -1.54
N PRO A 177 13.38 13.09 -2.30
CA PRO A 177 14.38 12.39 -3.09
C PRO A 177 14.90 13.28 -4.24
N PRO A 178 16.18 13.16 -4.64
CA PRO A 178 16.71 13.87 -5.78
C PRO A 178 15.93 13.57 -7.07
N LEU A 179 15.68 14.57 -7.90
CA LEU A 179 14.85 14.41 -9.11
C LEU A 179 15.37 13.32 -10.06
N ALA A 180 16.68 13.16 -10.19
CA ALA A 180 17.28 12.12 -11.02
C ALA A 180 16.87 10.72 -10.56
N ARG A 181 16.79 10.50 -9.24
CA ARG A 181 16.34 9.24 -8.64
C ARG A 181 14.85 9.01 -8.88
N VAL A 182 14.02 10.04 -8.68
CA VAL A 182 12.58 9.97 -8.99
C VAL A 182 12.37 9.58 -10.45
N LYS A 183 13.11 10.19 -11.39
CA LYS A 183 13.02 9.86 -12.82
C LYS A 183 13.33 8.39 -13.11
N HIS A 184 14.38 7.82 -12.50
CA HIS A 184 14.71 6.42 -12.69
C HIS A 184 13.64 5.47 -12.13
N ILE A 185 13.18 5.72 -10.89
CA ILE A 185 12.15 4.91 -10.25
C ILE A 185 10.87 4.93 -11.08
N PHE A 186 10.38 6.11 -11.47
CA PHE A 186 9.13 6.23 -12.22
C PHE A 186 9.24 5.67 -13.65
N LYS A 187 10.43 5.67 -14.26
CA LYS A 187 10.64 4.99 -15.55
C LYS A 187 10.45 3.48 -15.43
N ASP A 188 11.00 2.86 -14.38
CA ASP A 188 10.79 1.43 -14.12
C ASP A 188 9.30 1.15 -13.86
N ILE A 189 8.63 1.97 -13.04
CA ILE A 189 7.20 1.78 -12.72
C ILE A 189 6.30 1.98 -13.94
N LEU A 190 6.55 2.98 -14.76
CA LEU A 190 5.83 3.19 -16.02
C LEU A 190 6.08 2.04 -17.01
N THR A 191 7.28 1.45 -17.02
CA THR A 191 7.57 0.26 -17.81
C THR A 191 6.76 -0.95 -17.32
N ALA A 192 6.73 -1.22 -16.01
CA ALA A 192 5.89 -2.29 -15.44
C ALA A 192 4.41 -2.09 -15.78
N LEU A 193 3.89 -0.87 -15.59
CA LEU A 193 2.48 -0.58 -15.86
C LEU A 193 2.16 -0.70 -17.35
N LYS A 194 3.03 -0.23 -18.24
CA LYS A 194 2.88 -0.39 -19.69
C LYS A 194 2.73 -1.87 -20.06
N ASP A 195 3.57 -2.72 -19.49
CA ASP A 195 3.55 -4.15 -19.80
C ASP A 195 2.24 -4.80 -19.30
N ILE A 196 1.87 -4.62 -18.03
CA ILE A 196 0.65 -5.26 -17.49
C ILE A 196 -0.64 -4.68 -18.11
N HIS A 197 -0.66 -3.37 -18.41
CA HIS A 197 -1.80 -2.72 -19.04
C HIS A 197 -2.00 -3.20 -20.48
N SER A 198 -0.92 -3.58 -21.18
CA SER A 198 -1.01 -4.16 -22.52
C SER A 198 -1.71 -5.53 -22.55
N GLU A 199 -1.70 -6.24 -21.41
CA GLU A 199 -2.41 -7.50 -21.19
C GLU A 199 -3.82 -7.29 -20.57
N GLY A 200 -4.22 -6.03 -20.36
CA GLY A 200 -5.49 -5.66 -19.73
C GLY A 200 -5.54 -5.86 -18.22
N ILE A 201 -4.39 -6.15 -17.58
CA ILE A 201 -4.28 -6.29 -16.13
C ILE A 201 -4.34 -4.89 -15.51
N ILE A 202 -5.09 -4.74 -14.42
CA ILE A 202 -5.18 -3.50 -13.64
C ILE A 202 -4.61 -3.81 -12.25
N HIS A 203 -3.62 -3.03 -11.78
CA HIS A 203 -2.95 -3.27 -10.50
C HIS A 203 -3.87 -2.97 -9.31
N ARG A 204 -4.61 -1.84 -9.37
CA ARG A 204 -5.64 -1.40 -8.42
C ARG A 204 -5.16 -0.97 -7.03
N ASP A 205 -3.89 -1.17 -6.67
CA ASP A 205 -3.31 -0.65 -5.43
C ASP A 205 -1.88 -0.11 -5.61
N VAL A 206 -1.67 0.74 -6.61
CA VAL A 206 -0.38 1.44 -6.79
C VAL A 206 -0.22 2.50 -5.69
N LYS A 207 0.85 2.39 -4.90
CA LYS A 207 1.19 3.28 -3.78
C LYS A 207 2.68 3.16 -3.43
N PRO A 208 3.28 4.09 -2.66
CA PRO A 208 4.71 4.07 -2.38
C PRO A 208 5.22 2.77 -1.73
N GLU A 209 4.41 2.12 -0.90
CA GLU A 209 4.74 0.84 -0.25
C GLU A 209 4.81 -0.33 -1.25
N ALA A 210 4.06 -0.25 -2.35
CA ALA A 210 4.05 -1.25 -3.41
C ALA A 210 5.25 -1.12 -4.37
N ILE A 211 6.03 -0.03 -4.26
CA ILE A 211 7.21 0.22 -5.10
C ILE A 211 8.46 -0.20 -4.34
N LEU A 212 8.97 -1.40 -4.63
CA LEU A 212 10.15 -1.97 -3.98
C LEU A 212 11.44 -1.53 -4.69
N LEU A 213 12.52 -1.34 -3.95
CA LEU A 213 13.80 -0.86 -4.47
C LEU A 213 14.94 -1.79 -4.07
N ASP A 214 15.83 -2.11 -5.02
CA ASP A 214 17.07 -2.84 -4.73
C ASP A 214 18.08 -2.03 -3.90
N GLY A 215 18.00 -0.70 -4.00
CA GLY A 215 18.83 0.26 -3.29
C GLY A 215 18.30 1.68 -3.48
N LEU A 216 19.00 2.67 -2.94
CA LEU A 216 18.56 4.08 -3.01
C LEU A 216 18.35 4.55 -4.46
N ASP A 217 19.16 4.07 -5.41
CA ASP A 217 19.12 4.50 -6.81
C ASP A 217 18.46 3.47 -7.76
N GLY A 218 17.80 2.44 -7.19
CA GLY A 218 17.09 1.40 -7.93
C GLY A 218 17.93 0.15 -8.28
N PRO A 219 17.45 -0.70 -9.20
CA PRO A 219 16.17 -0.58 -9.93
C PRO A 219 14.92 -0.68 -9.03
N ALA A 220 13.80 -0.17 -9.53
CA ALA A 220 12.50 -0.25 -8.85
C ALA A 220 11.63 -1.39 -9.40
N TYR A 221 10.77 -1.94 -8.55
CA TYR A 221 9.87 -3.04 -8.90
C TYR A 221 8.45 -2.78 -8.39
N LEU A 222 7.47 -3.02 -9.26
CA LEU A 222 6.06 -3.00 -8.88
C LEU A 222 5.70 -4.32 -8.17
N SER A 223 5.09 -4.24 -7.00
CA SER A 223 4.72 -5.38 -6.16
C SER A 223 3.29 -5.27 -5.63
N ASP A 224 2.83 -6.31 -4.93
CA ASP A 224 1.51 -6.42 -4.31
C ASP A 224 0.32 -6.45 -5.29
N PHE A 225 0.24 -7.56 -6.04
CA PHE A 225 -0.86 -7.83 -6.98
C PHE A 225 -2.07 -8.47 -6.29
N GLY A 226 -2.16 -8.37 -4.96
CA GLY A 226 -3.23 -8.98 -4.16
C GLY A 226 -4.62 -8.52 -4.59
N THR A 227 -4.74 -7.26 -5.00
CA THR A 227 -5.97 -6.66 -5.50
C THR A 227 -6.07 -6.66 -7.02
N ALA A 228 -5.12 -7.20 -7.79
CA ALA A 228 -5.11 -7.01 -9.25
C ALA A 228 -6.35 -7.62 -9.95
N TRP A 229 -6.81 -6.95 -11.01
CA TRP A 229 -7.86 -7.46 -11.90
C TRP A 229 -7.25 -7.95 -13.21
N HIS A 230 -7.68 -9.11 -13.70
CA HIS A 230 -7.23 -9.67 -14.96
C HIS A 230 -8.43 -10.11 -15.81
N PRO A 231 -8.49 -9.79 -17.12
CA PRO A 231 -9.66 -10.05 -17.96
C PRO A 231 -10.06 -11.53 -18.03
N ALA A 232 -9.11 -12.46 -18.15
CA ALA A 232 -9.41 -13.90 -18.11
C ALA A 232 -9.54 -14.50 -16.70
N MET A 233 -8.78 -14.03 -15.71
CA MET A 233 -8.71 -14.67 -14.38
C MET A 233 -9.70 -14.10 -13.35
N SER A 234 -10.26 -12.91 -13.60
CA SER A 234 -11.20 -12.23 -12.70
C SER A 234 -12.65 -12.28 -13.19
N VAL A 235 -12.90 -12.40 -14.51
CA VAL A 235 -14.24 -12.21 -15.12
C VAL A 235 -15.37 -13.02 -14.50
N VAL A 236 -15.10 -14.22 -13.99
CA VAL A 236 -16.12 -15.08 -13.39
C VAL A 236 -16.65 -14.50 -12.06
N SER A 237 -15.77 -13.96 -11.22
CA SER A 237 -16.17 -13.37 -9.94
C SER A 237 -16.39 -11.87 -10.03
N GLU A 238 -15.78 -11.22 -11.02
CA GLU A 238 -15.70 -9.77 -11.13
C GLU A 238 -15.70 -9.38 -12.63
N PRO A 239 -16.89 -9.27 -13.24
CA PRO A 239 -17.01 -8.97 -14.66
C PRO A 239 -16.54 -7.53 -14.99
N PRO A 240 -16.20 -7.22 -16.26
CA PRO A 240 -15.62 -5.94 -16.65
C PRO A 240 -16.46 -4.69 -16.31
N ASP A 241 -17.77 -4.81 -16.26
CA ASP A 241 -18.73 -3.74 -15.91
C ASP A 241 -19.25 -3.83 -14.46
N GLY A 242 -18.74 -4.80 -13.70
CA GLY A 242 -19.15 -5.10 -12.34
C GLY A 242 -17.99 -5.10 -11.34
N LYS A 243 -16.91 -4.35 -11.62
CA LYS A 243 -15.72 -4.36 -10.76
C LYS A 243 -16.00 -3.81 -9.36
N ILE A 244 -15.27 -4.34 -8.39
CA ILE A 244 -15.24 -3.93 -6.99
C ILE A 244 -14.67 -2.53 -6.91
N LEU A 245 -15.37 -1.65 -6.20
CA LEU A 245 -15.00 -0.24 -6.10
C LEU A 245 -14.01 0.03 -4.97
N ASP A 246 -13.91 -0.88 -3.99
CA ASP A 246 -13.01 -0.73 -2.84
C ASP A 246 -11.57 -1.12 -3.19
N ILE A 247 -10.96 -0.24 -3.98
CA ILE A 247 -9.62 -0.34 -4.52
C ILE A 247 -8.88 0.98 -4.31
N GLY A 248 -7.55 0.93 -4.34
CA GLY A 248 -6.68 2.07 -4.09
C GLY A 248 -6.64 2.48 -2.63
N THR A 249 -5.44 2.81 -2.15
CA THR A 249 -5.22 3.22 -0.76
C THR A 249 -5.23 4.75 -0.63
N GLY A 250 -6.10 5.27 0.25
CA GLY A 250 -6.10 6.65 0.72
C GLY A 250 -5.90 7.70 -0.39
N PRO A 251 -4.80 8.48 -0.36
CA PRO A 251 -4.59 9.61 -1.27
C PRO A 251 -4.32 9.23 -2.74
N TYR A 252 -4.10 7.94 -3.03
CA TYR A 252 -3.80 7.44 -4.38
C TYR A 252 -5.04 6.91 -5.11
N ARG A 253 -6.22 6.91 -4.46
CA ARG A 253 -7.46 6.38 -5.04
C ARG A 253 -8.02 7.32 -6.11
N ALA A 254 -8.34 6.75 -7.27
CA ALA A 254 -8.84 7.48 -8.44
C ALA A 254 -10.30 7.93 -8.29
N PRO A 255 -10.70 9.07 -8.86
CA PRO A 255 -12.02 9.64 -8.67
C PRO A 255 -13.13 8.77 -9.29
N GLU A 256 -12.90 8.10 -10.42
CA GLU A 256 -13.90 7.22 -11.03
C GLU A 256 -14.34 6.08 -10.08
N ALA A 257 -13.41 5.53 -9.28
CA ALA A 257 -13.72 4.52 -8.27
C ALA A 257 -14.51 5.11 -7.09
N LEU A 258 -14.23 6.37 -6.71
CA LEU A 258 -14.95 7.09 -5.65
C LEU A 258 -16.40 7.43 -6.06
N PHE A 259 -16.63 7.67 -7.36
CA PHE A 259 -17.95 7.96 -7.92
C PHE A 259 -18.68 6.72 -8.45
N GLY A 260 -18.15 5.54 -8.15
CA GLY A 260 -18.85 4.28 -8.34
C GLY A 260 -18.89 3.75 -9.78
N ASP A 261 -17.96 4.18 -10.63
CA ASP A 261 -17.80 3.61 -11.97
C ASP A 261 -17.28 2.17 -11.87
N LYS A 262 -18.13 1.18 -12.11
CA LYS A 262 -17.73 -0.24 -12.09
C LYS A 262 -17.06 -0.71 -13.38
N ALA A 263 -17.00 0.15 -14.41
CA ALA A 263 -16.34 -0.13 -15.67
C ALA A 263 -14.91 0.44 -15.72
N TYR A 264 -14.36 0.92 -14.59
CA TYR A 264 -13.02 1.51 -14.53
C TYR A 264 -11.95 0.61 -15.17
N GLY A 265 -10.92 1.24 -15.71
CA GLY A 265 -9.83 0.59 -16.43
C GLY A 265 -8.44 0.91 -15.86
N PRO A 266 -7.37 0.62 -16.62
CA PRO A 266 -5.98 0.91 -16.25
C PRO A 266 -5.69 2.36 -15.82
N ALA A 267 -6.55 3.31 -16.19
CA ALA A 267 -6.44 4.71 -15.80
C ALA A 267 -6.36 4.93 -14.28
N VAL A 268 -6.96 4.05 -13.47
CA VAL A 268 -6.88 4.16 -11.99
C VAL A 268 -5.45 4.04 -11.47
N ASP A 269 -4.62 3.19 -12.10
CA ASP A 269 -3.22 3.04 -11.75
C ASP A 269 -2.43 4.29 -12.16
N MET A 270 -2.76 4.88 -13.31
CA MET A 270 -2.10 6.09 -13.80
C MET A 270 -2.37 7.32 -12.94
N TRP A 271 -3.57 7.41 -12.35
CA TRP A 271 -3.88 8.44 -11.35
C TRP A 271 -2.99 8.30 -10.12
N ALA A 272 -2.88 7.09 -9.59
CA ALA A 272 -2.02 6.81 -8.44
C ALA A 272 -0.55 7.15 -8.73
N VAL A 273 -0.03 6.82 -9.91
CA VAL A 273 1.32 7.23 -10.36
C VAL A 273 1.47 8.75 -10.35
N GLY A 274 0.49 9.49 -10.88
CA GLY A 274 0.50 10.95 -10.87
C GLY A 274 0.56 11.53 -9.45
N CYS A 275 -0.24 10.98 -8.53
CA CYS A 275 -0.22 11.35 -7.11
C CYS A 275 1.13 11.09 -6.46
N MET A 276 1.70 9.89 -6.64
CA MET A 276 3.02 9.54 -6.08
C MET A 276 4.13 10.43 -6.64
N LEU A 277 4.09 10.74 -7.94
CA LEU A 277 5.09 11.60 -8.58
C LEU A 277 5.04 13.01 -7.99
N ALA A 278 3.83 13.56 -7.84
CA ALA A 278 3.63 14.87 -7.23
C ALA A 278 4.16 14.90 -5.78
N GLU A 279 3.89 13.86 -5.00
CA GLU A 279 4.37 13.71 -3.63
C GLU A 279 5.90 13.67 -3.54
N CYS A 280 6.55 12.87 -4.40
CA CYS A 280 8.01 12.75 -4.45
C CYS A 280 8.71 14.06 -4.84
N CYS A 281 8.01 14.96 -5.55
CA CYS A 281 8.58 16.21 -6.04
C CYS A 281 8.29 17.41 -5.12
N ARG A 282 7.52 17.23 -4.05
CA ARG A 282 7.26 18.29 -3.05
C ARG A 282 8.35 18.33 -2.00
N SER A 283 8.60 19.52 -1.45
CA SER A 283 9.58 19.74 -0.39
C SER A 283 8.97 20.53 0.79
N PRO A 284 8.69 19.89 1.93
CA PRO A 284 8.82 18.45 2.19
C PRO A 284 7.82 17.60 1.37
N PRO A 285 8.06 16.29 1.21
CA PRO A 285 7.09 15.40 0.58
C PRO A 285 5.76 15.43 1.32
N LYS A 286 4.66 15.52 0.56
CA LYS A 286 3.30 15.48 1.09
C LYS A 286 2.36 14.93 0.01
N PRO A 287 1.45 13.99 0.37
CA PRO A 287 0.44 13.48 -0.56
C PRO A 287 -0.29 14.60 -1.31
N LEU A 288 -0.60 14.34 -2.59
CA LEU A 288 -1.30 15.32 -3.43
C LEU A 288 -2.69 15.66 -2.87
N PHE A 289 -3.38 14.64 -2.35
CA PHE A 289 -4.69 14.75 -1.73
C PHE A 289 -4.66 14.25 -0.29
N GLU A 290 -5.53 14.77 0.56
CA GLU A 290 -5.64 14.37 1.96
C GLU A 290 -6.78 13.35 2.16
N SER A 291 -6.49 12.26 2.87
CA SER A 291 -7.45 11.23 3.29
C SER A 291 -7.42 11.17 4.82
N ARG A 292 -8.58 11.32 5.49
CA ARG A 292 -8.68 11.36 6.96
C ARG A 292 -8.80 9.93 7.56
N PRO A 293 -8.33 9.67 8.79
CA PRO A 293 -8.39 8.35 9.43
C PRO A 293 -9.82 7.83 9.69
N ALA A 294 -9.96 6.50 9.74
CA ALA A 294 -11.22 5.74 9.64
C ALA A 294 -12.19 5.77 10.85
N HIS A 295 -11.96 6.58 11.88
CA HIS A 295 -12.90 6.69 13.01
C HIS A 295 -14.08 7.66 12.74
N GLU A 296 -14.11 8.27 11.56
CA GLU A 296 -15.25 9.00 11.03
C GLU A 296 -15.75 8.24 9.80
N ASP A 297 -17.05 7.91 9.74
CA ASP A 297 -17.76 7.21 8.65
C ASP A 297 -17.75 7.99 7.29
N GLY A 298 -16.62 8.59 6.89
CA GLY A 298 -16.52 9.61 5.83
C GLY A 298 -15.18 9.71 5.08
N ASN A 299 -14.32 8.68 5.09
CA ASN A 299 -12.99 8.73 4.46
C ASN A 299 -13.04 9.09 2.96
N GLN A 300 -13.97 8.50 2.20
CA GLN A 300 -14.11 8.78 0.76
C GLN A 300 -14.58 10.22 0.48
N LEU A 301 -15.50 10.75 1.29
CA LEU A 301 -15.96 12.13 1.12
C LEU A 301 -14.86 13.15 1.42
N GLY A 302 -14.06 12.90 2.45
CA GLY A 302 -12.88 13.71 2.77
C GLY A 302 -11.91 13.77 1.59
N LEU A 303 -11.61 12.62 1.00
CA LEU A 303 -10.76 12.52 -0.18
C LEU A 303 -11.36 13.22 -1.40
N ILE A 304 -12.66 13.02 -1.69
CA ILE A 304 -13.37 13.71 -2.77
C ILE A 304 -13.25 15.23 -2.61
N LEU A 305 -13.52 15.74 -1.41
CA LEU A 305 -13.41 17.17 -1.12
C LEU A 305 -11.98 17.68 -1.24
N SER A 306 -10.98 16.88 -0.87
CA SER A 306 -9.57 17.23 -1.11
C SER A 306 -9.28 17.33 -2.61
N ILE A 307 -9.73 16.36 -3.41
CA ILE A 307 -9.55 16.39 -4.87
C ILE A 307 -10.19 17.64 -5.47
N PHE A 308 -11.41 17.98 -5.06
CA PHE A 308 -12.13 19.15 -5.59
C PHE A 308 -11.51 20.47 -5.15
N LYS A 309 -11.00 20.56 -3.93
CA LYS A 309 -10.26 21.76 -3.48
C LYS A 309 -8.96 21.95 -4.25
N THR A 310 -8.33 20.87 -4.70
CA THR A 310 -7.08 20.92 -5.45
C THR A 310 -7.31 21.20 -6.93
N LEU A 311 -8.13 20.38 -7.61
CA LEU A 311 -8.33 20.40 -9.07
C LEU A 311 -9.57 21.16 -9.52
N GLY A 312 -10.44 21.55 -8.59
CA GLY A 312 -11.77 22.07 -8.88
C GLY A 312 -12.83 20.98 -8.89
N THR A 313 -14.09 21.39 -8.72
CA THR A 313 -15.23 20.47 -8.91
C THR A 313 -15.34 20.15 -10.40
N PRO A 314 -15.39 18.87 -10.79
CA PRO A 314 -15.50 18.52 -12.19
C PRO A 314 -16.82 19.05 -12.75
N THR A 315 -16.84 19.41 -14.03
CA THR A 315 -18.04 19.80 -14.80
C THR A 315 -18.29 18.81 -15.93
N ARG A 316 -19.42 18.95 -16.62
CA ARG A 316 -19.75 18.13 -17.80
C ARG A 316 -18.70 18.28 -18.93
N GLU A 317 -17.97 19.38 -18.93
CA GLU A 317 -16.89 19.65 -19.88
C GLU A 317 -15.56 19.04 -19.42
N THR A 318 -15.25 19.07 -18.12
CA THR A 318 -13.96 18.56 -17.61
C THR A 318 -13.99 17.06 -17.30
N TRP A 319 -15.17 16.46 -17.15
CA TRP A 319 -15.36 15.03 -16.95
C TRP A 319 -16.64 14.49 -17.62
N PRO A 320 -16.74 14.57 -18.95
CA PRO A 320 -17.97 14.21 -19.67
C PRO A 320 -18.47 12.79 -19.39
N GLU A 321 -17.57 11.84 -19.15
CA GLU A 321 -17.88 10.43 -18.89
C GLU A 321 -18.67 10.25 -17.58
N ALA A 322 -18.44 11.11 -16.57
CA ALA A 322 -19.13 11.05 -15.29
C ALA A 322 -20.63 11.38 -15.38
N ALA A 323 -21.10 11.95 -16.49
CA ALA A 323 -22.53 12.12 -16.75
C ALA A 323 -23.29 10.78 -16.85
N SER A 324 -22.57 9.69 -17.13
CA SER A 324 -23.13 8.33 -17.20
C SER A 324 -23.12 7.59 -15.85
N PHE A 325 -22.48 8.16 -14.83
CA PHE A 325 -22.39 7.53 -13.53
C PHE A 325 -23.75 7.54 -12.83
N LYS A 326 -23.97 6.57 -11.94
CA LYS A 326 -25.23 6.47 -11.16
C LYS A 326 -25.49 7.74 -10.35
N THR A 327 -24.42 8.38 -9.87
CA THR A 327 -24.51 9.62 -9.12
C THR A 327 -23.46 10.61 -9.64
N PRO A 328 -23.81 11.41 -10.67
CA PRO A 328 -22.87 12.35 -11.26
C PRO A 328 -22.40 13.41 -10.24
N PRO A 329 -21.11 13.78 -10.22
CA PRO A 329 -20.59 14.76 -9.25
C PRO A 329 -21.23 16.15 -9.41
N PHE A 330 -21.66 16.49 -10.63
CA PHE A 330 -22.21 17.82 -11.00
C PHE A 330 -23.50 18.19 -10.27
N ASP A 331 -24.28 17.18 -9.87
CA ASP A 331 -25.61 17.40 -9.29
C ASP A 331 -25.57 17.40 -7.75
N MET A 332 -24.46 16.93 -7.16
CA MET A 332 -24.31 16.73 -5.72
C MET A 332 -23.49 17.82 -5.03
N TYR A 333 -22.48 18.35 -5.70
CA TYR A 333 -21.46 19.19 -5.06
C TYR A 333 -21.55 20.65 -5.51
N ARG A 334 -21.24 21.55 -4.58
CA ARG A 334 -21.08 22.98 -4.90
C ARG A 334 -19.84 23.14 -5.78
N MET A 335 -19.92 24.07 -6.74
CA MET A 335 -18.78 24.45 -7.55
C MET A 335 -17.66 25.04 -6.69
N ILE A 336 -16.48 24.45 -6.82
CA ILE A 336 -15.21 24.92 -6.26
C ILE A 336 -14.28 25.15 -7.44
N ASP A 337 -13.68 26.34 -7.53
CA ASP A 337 -12.66 26.62 -8.52
C ASP A 337 -11.38 25.85 -8.20
N GLY A 338 -10.76 25.28 -9.24
CA GLY A 338 -9.49 24.57 -9.11
C GLY A 338 -8.31 25.52 -9.05
N ASN A 339 -7.20 25.03 -8.49
CA ASN A 339 -5.92 25.75 -8.52
C ASN A 339 -5.18 25.42 -9.82
N SER A 340 -4.31 26.32 -10.27
CA SER A 340 -3.42 26.04 -11.39
C SER A 340 -2.32 25.04 -10.97
N TRP A 341 -1.73 24.32 -11.93
CA TRP A 341 -0.64 23.38 -11.61
C TRP A 341 0.62 24.09 -11.09
N GLU A 342 0.83 25.35 -11.44
CA GLU A 342 1.85 26.23 -10.87
C GLU A 342 1.60 26.51 -9.39
N GLU A 343 0.34 26.64 -8.97
CA GLU A 343 -0.02 26.82 -7.57
C GLU A 343 0.05 25.50 -6.79
N ILE A 344 -0.33 24.38 -7.41
CA ILE A 344 -0.30 23.04 -6.79
C ILE A 344 1.14 22.53 -6.60
N LEU A 345 2.03 22.85 -7.53
CA LEU A 345 3.43 22.41 -7.58
C LEU A 345 4.37 23.58 -7.98
N PRO A 346 4.54 24.61 -7.12
CA PRO A 346 5.28 25.83 -7.47
C PRO A 346 6.76 25.59 -7.76
N ASP A 347 7.41 24.76 -6.95
CA ASP A 347 8.86 24.53 -7.01
C ASP A 347 9.28 23.29 -7.83
N VAL A 348 8.35 22.76 -8.63
CA VAL A 348 8.59 21.56 -9.47
C VAL A 348 8.89 21.97 -10.91
N ASP A 349 9.86 21.28 -11.52
CA ASP A 349 10.21 21.46 -12.93
C ASP A 349 8.99 21.39 -13.87
N VAL A 350 8.96 22.25 -14.88
CA VAL A 350 7.81 22.40 -15.79
C VAL A 350 7.47 21.11 -16.55
N GLN A 351 8.46 20.30 -16.90
CA GLN A 351 8.22 19.03 -17.60
C GLN A 351 7.59 18.01 -16.65
N VAL A 352 8.05 17.98 -15.41
CA VAL A 352 7.52 17.09 -14.37
C VAL A 352 6.10 17.51 -13.98
N ARG A 353 5.85 18.81 -13.82
CA ARG A 353 4.51 19.37 -13.60
C ARG A 353 3.57 19.01 -14.76
N GLY A 354 4.04 19.14 -16.00
CA GLY A 354 3.30 18.74 -17.20
C GLY A 354 2.94 17.25 -17.18
N LEU A 355 3.89 16.38 -16.83
CA LEU A 355 3.64 14.95 -16.68
C LEU A 355 2.59 14.65 -15.60
N VAL A 356 2.73 15.22 -14.40
CA VAL A 356 1.74 15.07 -13.33
C VAL A 356 0.36 15.51 -13.79
N SER A 357 0.24 16.67 -14.45
CA SER A 357 -1.05 17.18 -14.94
C SER A 357 -1.72 16.28 -15.99
N SER A 358 -0.92 15.55 -16.77
CA SER A 358 -1.42 14.59 -17.75
C SER A 358 -1.94 13.30 -17.10
N LEU A 359 -1.40 12.93 -15.94
CA LEU A 359 -1.74 11.73 -15.16
C LEU A 359 -2.88 11.98 -14.17
N VAL A 360 -2.96 13.18 -13.59
CA VAL A 360 -3.94 13.55 -12.57
C VAL A 360 -5.00 14.45 -13.19
N ARG A 361 -5.92 13.83 -13.93
CA ARG A 361 -7.06 14.49 -14.57
C ARG A 361 -8.29 13.57 -14.60
N PHE A 362 -9.46 14.18 -14.65
CA PHE A 362 -10.74 13.48 -14.53
C PHE A 362 -11.13 12.69 -15.78
N ASP A 363 -11.04 13.30 -16.96
CA ASP A 363 -11.51 12.72 -18.22
C ASP A 363 -10.66 11.55 -18.75
N SER A 364 -11.19 10.88 -19.77
CA SER A 364 -10.52 9.76 -20.46
C SER A 364 -9.22 10.14 -21.20
N LYS A 365 -8.84 11.42 -21.22
CA LYS A 365 -7.57 11.89 -21.81
C LYS A 365 -6.39 11.73 -20.86
N ARG A 366 -6.60 11.15 -19.67
CA ARG A 366 -5.53 10.76 -18.75
C ARG A 366 -4.47 9.95 -19.48
N ALA A 367 -3.21 10.34 -19.30
CA ALA A 367 -2.09 9.69 -19.98
C ALA A 367 -1.95 8.23 -19.56
N THR A 368 -1.73 7.36 -20.55
CA THR A 368 -1.44 5.94 -20.36
C THR A 368 0.06 5.73 -20.15
N ALA A 369 0.44 4.63 -19.51
CA ALA A 369 1.86 4.27 -19.35
C ALA A 369 2.61 4.23 -20.69
N ALA A 370 1.97 3.77 -21.77
CA ALA A 370 2.58 3.74 -23.10
C ALA A 370 2.88 5.12 -23.70
N GLN A 371 2.15 6.17 -23.31
CA GLN A 371 2.33 7.54 -23.82
C GLN A 371 3.44 8.31 -23.08
N VAL A 372 3.76 7.91 -21.85
CA VAL A 372 4.67 8.66 -20.97
C VAL A 372 5.94 7.90 -20.57
N ASN A 373 6.08 6.64 -20.99
CA ASN A 373 7.26 5.81 -20.73
C ASN A 373 8.43 6.06 -21.68
#